data_AF-A0A4Q2D278-F1
#
_entry.id   AF-A0A4Q2D278-F1
#
_cell.length_a   1.000
_cell.length_b   1.000
_cell.length_c   1.000
_cell.angle_alpha   90.00
_cell.angle_beta   90.00
_cell.angle_gamma   90.00
#
_symmetry.space_group_name_H-M   'P 1'
#
loop_
_entity.id
_entity.type
_entity.pdbx_description
1 polymer ?
#
loop_
_entity_poly.entity_id
_entity_poly.type
_entity_poly.pdbx_seq_one_letter_code
_entity_poly.pdbx_strand_id
1 'polypeptide(L)'
;MKPKDDPYLRMSERAISGLVLTATPGRWLVDVLPLLKYVPSWFPGAEWKRQGAVWRSWQDDMRTKPFNVVLANMEKGTARLSFAMEALQSTGGTASSHDDIELVRDVSATIFVAGAETIASTMGTFFLAMLCYPEVQEKAFAELERVLGPNRLPTFEDKGKLPYITAIMKESLRWQSPNPIALPHTSTEEDVYKGLRIPKGSMVIGNVWYGTSAA
;
A
#
# COMPACT_ATOMS: atom_id res chain seq x y z
N MET A 1 -16.66 -4.52 -4.23
CA MET A 1 -15.97 -5.75 -3.78
C MET A 1 -17.00 -6.81 -3.46
N LYS A 2 -16.73 -8.06 -3.84
CA LYS A 2 -17.52 -9.23 -3.45
C LYS A 2 -17.07 -9.71 -2.05
N PRO A 3 -17.98 -10.17 -1.17
CA PRO A 3 -17.62 -10.61 0.18
C PRO A 3 -16.74 -11.87 0.23
N LYS A 4 -16.75 -12.69 -0.83
CA LYS A 4 -15.91 -13.89 -0.98
C LYS A 4 -15.36 -13.95 -2.39
N ASP A 5 -14.11 -14.42 -2.51
CA ASP A 5 -13.41 -14.67 -3.77
C ASP A 5 -13.49 -13.53 -4.77
N ASP A 6 -13.22 -12.31 -4.30
CA ASP A 6 -13.15 -11.15 -5.19
C ASP A 6 -11.94 -11.31 -6.14
N PRO A 7 -12.17 -11.36 -7.46
CA PRO A 7 -11.09 -11.51 -8.43
C PRO A 7 -10.08 -10.35 -8.36
N TYR A 8 -10.50 -9.14 -7.99
CA TYR A 8 -9.63 -7.98 -7.87
C TYR A 8 -8.71 -8.08 -6.66
N LEU A 9 -9.19 -8.66 -5.55
CA LEU A 9 -8.36 -8.90 -4.37
C LEU A 9 -7.24 -9.91 -4.66
N ARG A 10 -7.59 -11.02 -5.32
CA ARG A 10 -6.60 -12.02 -5.75
C ARG A 10 -5.59 -11.45 -6.75
N MET A 11 -6.04 -10.57 -7.63
CA MET A 11 -5.16 -9.87 -8.56
C MET A 11 -4.17 -8.96 -7.82
N SER A 12 -4.62 -8.19 -6.84
CA SER A 12 -3.73 -7.35 -6.03
C SER A 12 -2.74 -8.17 -5.22
N GLU A 13 -3.17 -9.25 -4.56
CA GLU A 13 -2.27 -10.14 -3.79
C GLU A 13 -1.13 -10.68 -4.67
N ARG A 14 -1.44 -11.09 -5.90
CA ARG A 14 -0.43 -11.56 -6.87
C ARG A 14 0.52 -10.46 -7.30
N ALA A 15 -0.01 -9.28 -7.64
CA ALA A 15 0.80 -8.14 -8.06
C ALA A 15 1.77 -7.68 -6.96
N ILE A 16 1.29 -7.62 -5.71
CA ILE A 16 2.08 -7.30 -4.51
C ILE A 16 3.18 -8.33 -4.28
N SER A 17 2.87 -9.62 -4.44
CA SER A 17 3.88 -10.68 -4.29
C SER A 17 5.08 -10.46 -5.21
N GLY A 18 4.84 -10.04 -6.46
CA GLY A 18 5.91 -9.64 -7.38
C GLY A 18 6.71 -8.44 -6.87
N LEU A 19 6.02 -7.41 -6.37
CA LEU A 19 6.65 -6.20 -5.80
C LEU A 19 7.58 -6.53 -4.62
N VAL A 20 7.11 -7.32 -3.65
CA VAL A 20 7.89 -7.72 -2.47
C VAL A 20 9.16 -8.47 -2.86
N LEU A 21 9.05 -9.39 -3.83
CA LEU A 21 10.21 -10.14 -4.34
C LEU A 21 11.21 -9.25 -5.08
N THR A 22 10.75 -8.23 -5.80
CA THR A 22 11.63 -7.25 -6.45
C THR A 22 12.29 -6.27 -5.47
N ALA A 23 11.59 -5.92 -4.39
CA ALA A 23 12.09 -4.96 -3.41
C ALA A 23 13.09 -5.56 -2.41
N THR A 24 13.28 -6.89 -2.42
CA THR A 24 14.22 -7.59 -1.53
C THR A 24 15.66 -7.37 -2.01
N PRO A 25 16.50 -6.61 -1.28
CA PRO A 25 17.86 -6.30 -1.72
C PRO A 25 18.71 -7.57 -1.86
N GLY A 26 19.49 -7.64 -2.94
CA GLY A 26 20.43 -8.75 -3.18
C GLY A 26 19.78 -10.07 -3.57
N ARG A 27 18.45 -10.11 -3.79
CA ARG A 27 17.76 -11.32 -4.24
C ARG A 27 18.18 -11.74 -5.65
N TRP A 28 18.48 -10.78 -6.52
CA TRP A 28 18.82 -11.05 -7.92
C TRP A 28 20.23 -10.57 -8.22
N LEU A 29 21.02 -11.40 -8.91
CA LEU A 29 22.38 -11.03 -9.31
C LEU A 29 22.41 -9.78 -10.20
N VAL A 30 21.33 -9.48 -10.92
CA VAL A 30 21.22 -8.27 -11.75
C VAL A 30 21.24 -6.98 -10.91
N ASP A 31 20.81 -7.04 -9.65
CA ASP A 31 20.83 -5.91 -8.73
C ASP A 31 22.27 -5.56 -8.31
N VAL A 32 23.18 -6.54 -8.36
CA VAL A 32 24.61 -6.40 -8.00
C VAL A 32 25.48 -6.19 -9.25
N LEU A 33 25.13 -6.86 -10.35
CA LEU A 33 25.88 -6.85 -11.61
C LEU A 33 24.98 -6.32 -12.74
N PRO A 34 24.95 -4.99 -12.97
CA PRO A 34 24.05 -4.37 -13.95
C PRO A 34 24.20 -4.91 -15.37
N LEU A 35 25.38 -5.46 -15.73
CA LEU A 35 25.63 -6.10 -17.02
C LEU A 35 24.69 -7.28 -17.30
N LEU A 36 24.19 -7.95 -16.26
CA LEU A 36 23.25 -9.06 -16.41
C LEU A 36 21.91 -8.63 -17.02
N LYS A 37 21.59 -7.32 -17.03
CA LYS A 37 20.40 -6.79 -17.70
C LYS A 37 20.37 -7.07 -19.20
N TYR A 38 21.51 -7.37 -19.83
CA TYR A 38 21.59 -7.69 -21.26
C TYR A 38 21.50 -9.20 -21.56
N VAL A 39 21.55 -10.07 -20.55
CA VAL A 39 21.50 -11.52 -20.75
C VAL A 39 20.16 -11.93 -21.36
N PRO A 40 20.11 -12.66 -22.49
CA PRO A 40 18.85 -13.06 -23.11
C PRO A 40 17.95 -13.88 -22.17
N SER A 41 16.64 -13.75 -22.30
CA SER A 41 15.67 -14.43 -21.41
C SER A 41 15.69 -15.96 -21.53
N TRP A 42 16.33 -16.55 -22.54
CA TRP A 42 16.50 -18.00 -22.67
C TRP A 42 17.70 -18.54 -21.89
N PHE A 43 18.65 -17.69 -21.50
CA PHE A 43 19.92 -18.11 -20.91
C PHE A 43 19.73 -18.76 -19.54
N PRO A 44 20.50 -19.82 -19.19
CA PRO A 44 20.46 -20.43 -17.86
C PRO A 44 20.74 -19.40 -16.76
N GLY A 45 19.90 -19.32 -15.73
CA GLY A 45 20.01 -18.31 -14.66
C GLY A 45 19.32 -16.98 -14.96
N ALA A 46 18.79 -16.75 -16.17
CA ALA A 46 17.98 -15.57 -16.50
C ALA A 46 16.49 -15.71 -16.14
N GLU A 47 16.14 -16.61 -15.21
CA GLU A 47 14.76 -16.87 -14.78
C GLU A 47 14.07 -15.60 -14.26
N TRP A 48 14.83 -14.71 -13.60
CA TRP A 48 14.35 -13.42 -13.11
C TRP A 48 13.74 -12.54 -14.22
N LYS A 49 14.23 -12.62 -15.47
CA LYS A 49 13.63 -11.90 -16.62
C LYS A 49 12.27 -12.45 -16.99
N ARG A 50 12.14 -13.78 -16.99
CA ARG A 50 10.88 -14.47 -17.30
C ARG A 50 9.85 -14.20 -16.20
N GLN A 51 10.26 -14.30 -14.94
CA GLN A 51 9.43 -13.92 -13.79
C GLN A 51 9.01 -12.46 -13.87
N GLY A 52 9.93 -11.54 -14.20
CA GLY A 52 9.60 -10.12 -14.39
C GLY A 52 8.54 -9.88 -15.48
N ALA A 53 8.58 -10.62 -16.59
CA ALA A 53 7.55 -10.55 -17.62
C ALA A 53 6.17 -11.05 -17.12
N VAL A 54 6.16 -12.10 -16.30
CA VAL A 54 4.93 -12.60 -15.64
C VAL A 54 4.41 -11.58 -14.62
N TRP A 55 5.27 -10.98 -13.80
CA TRP A 55 4.85 -9.97 -12.82
C TRP A 55 4.35 -8.70 -13.51
N ARG A 56 4.94 -8.32 -14.65
CA ARG A 56 4.45 -7.21 -15.45
C ARG A 56 3.01 -7.42 -15.89
N SER A 57 2.66 -8.63 -16.35
CA SER A 57 1.27 -8.91 -16.74
C SER A 57 0.31 -8.86 -15.54
N TRP A 58 0.75 -9.27 -14.35
CA TRP A 58 -0.05 -9.13 -13.13
C TRP A 58 -0.27 -7.67 -12.73
N GLN A 59 0.76 -6.83 -12.86
CA GLN A 59 0.65 -5.38 -12.62
C GLN A 59 -0.26 -4.71 -13.65
N ASP A 60 -0.13 -5.08 -14.93
CA ASP A 60 -1.01 -4.60 -16.00
C ASP A 60 -2.47 -4.99 -15.75
N ASP A 61 -2.72 -6.23 -15.35
CA ASP A 61 -4.04 -6.71 -14.99
C ASP A 61 -4.62 -5.93 -13.80
N MET A 62 -3.84 -5.75 -12.73
CA MET A 62 -4.25 -5.06 -11.52
C MET A 62 -4.59 -3.58 -11.78
N ARG A 63 -3.82 -2.88 -12.64
CA ARG A 63 -4.10 -1.48 -12.97
C ARG A 63 -5.24 -1.32 -13.95
N THR A 64 -5.35 -2.20 -14.95
CA THR A 64 -6.29 -2.01 -16.07
C THR A 64 -7.69 -2.55 -15.80
N LYS A 65 -7.86 -3.76 -15.27
CA LYS A 65 -9.19 -4.39 -15.20
C LYS A 65 -10.17 -3.66 -14.27
N PRO A 66 -9.80 -3.29 -13.02
CA PRO A 66 -10.70 -2.52 -12.16
C PRO A 66 -11.01 -1.15 -12.76
N PHE A 67 -10.03 -0.52 -13.39
CA PHE A 67 -10.17 0.81 -13.99
C PHE A 67 -11.11 0.81 -15.20
N ASN A 68 -11.03 -0.19 -16.06
CA ASN A 68 -11.95 -0.36 -17.17
C ASN A 68 -13.40 -0.54 -16.72
N VAL A 69 -13.63 -1.12 -15.53
CA VAL A 69 -14.98 -1.18 -14.94
C VAL A 69 -15.47 0.21 -14.52
N VAL A 70 -14.58 1.08 -14.02
CA VAL A 70 -14.94 2.47 -13.72
C VAL A 70 -15.33 3.20 -15.00
N LEU A 71 -14.52 3.13 -16.05
CA LEU A 71 -14.81 3.73 -17.36
C LEU A 71 -16.17 3.26 -17.91
N ALA A 72 -16.38 1.94 -17.95
CA ALA A 72 -17.64 1.37 -18.45
C ALA A 72 -18.86 1.77 -17.63
N ASN A 73 -18.72 1.97 -16.31
CA ASN A 73 -19.82 2.45 -15.47
C ASN A 73 -20.04 3.96 -15.65
N MET A 74 -19.00 4.75 -15.93
CA MET A 74 -19.13 6.17 -16.22
C MET A 74 -19.88 6.40 -17.52
N GLU A 75 -19.55 5.65 -18.57
CA GLU A 75 -20.28 5.68 -19.86
C GLU A 75 -21.76 5.34 -19.70
N LYS A 76 -22.08 4.40 -18.81
CA LYS A 76 -23.47 3.99 -18.50
C LYS A 76 -24.20 4.94 -17.54
N GLY A 77 -23.52 5.95 -16.98
CA GLY A 77 -24.07 6.81 -15.93
C GLY A 77 -24.35 6.09 -14.61
N THR A 78 -23.73 4.93 -14.37
CA THR A 78 -23.92 4.09 -13.16
C THR A 78 -22.67 4.02 -12.28
N ALA A 79 -21.64 4.83 -12.58
CA ALA A 79 -20.42 4.90 -11.79
C ALA A 79 -20.70 5.31 -10.35
N ARG A 80 -20.14 4.55 -9.41
CA ARG A 80 -20.13 4.93 -8.00
C ARG A 80 -19.05 5.96 -7.75
N LEU A 81 -19.29 6.82 -6.76
CA LEU A 81 -18.29 7.76 -6.26
C LEU A 81 -17.02 7.00 -5.87
N SER A 82 -15.90 7.41 -6.45
CA SER A 82 -14.58 6.82 -6.23
C SER A 82 -13.51 7.80 -6.69
N PHE A 83 -12.30 7.68 -6.15
CA PHE A 83 -11.17 8.50 -6.56
C PHE A 83 -10.97 8.47 -8.08
N ALA A 84 -10.98 7.30 -8.71
CA ALA A 84 -10.79 7.17 -10.16
C ALA A 84 -11.85 7.94 -10.96
N MET A 85 -13.11 7.90 -10.52
CA MET A 85 -14.21 8.62 -11.16
C MET A 85 -14.08 10.14 -11.00
N GLU A 86 -13.82 10.62 -9.78
CA GLU A 86 -13.64 12.06 -9.52
C GLU A 86 -12.40 12.62 -10.24
N ALA A 87 -11.28 11.89 -10.19
CA ALA A 87 -10.05 12.26 -10.86
C ALA A 87 -10.23 12.32 -12.38
N LEU A 88 -10.88 11.33 -12.98
CA LEU A 88 -11.23 11.38 -14.41
C LEU A 88 -12.14 12.55 -14.74
N GLN A 89 -13.18 12.81 -13.93
CA GLN A 89 -14.06 13.96 -14.16
C GLN A 89 -13.29 15.29 -14.13
N SER A 90 -12.29 15.41 -13.25
CA SER A 90 -11.45 16.60 -13.15
C SER A 90 -10.52 16.81 -14.37
N THR A 91 -10.22 15.75 -15.13
CA THR A 91 -9.36 15.80 -16.33
C THR A 91 -10.14 15.83 -17.66
N GLY A 92 -11.48 15.97 -17.61
CA GLY A 92 -12.33 15.99 -18.82
C GLY A 92 -13.21 14.74 -18.99
N GLY A 93 -13.32 13.90 -17.97
CA GLY A 93 -14.17 12.71 -17.95
C GLY A 93 -13.69 11.66 -18.95
N THR A 94 -14.63 11.07 -19.69
CA THR A 94 -14.33 10.10 -20.76
C THR A 94 -13.68 10.73 -22.00
N ALA A 95 -13.64 12.06 -22.09
CA ALA A 95 -12.96 12.80 -23.14
C ALA A 95 -11.52 13.23 -22.76
N SER A 96 -11.02 12.77 -21.59
CA SER A 96 -9.65 13.02 -21.15
C SER A 96 -8.62 12.49 -22.17
N SER A 97 -7.42 13.09 -22.18
CA SER A 97 -6.35 12.61 -23.04
C SER A 97 -5.90 11.20 -22.67
N HIS A 98 -5.22 10.51 -23.59
CA HIS A 98 -4.68 9.17 -23.29
C HIS A 98 -3.75 9.18 -22.07
N ASP A 99 -2.89 10.19 -21.98
CA ASP A 99 -1.92 10.36 -20.91
C ASP A 99 -2.60 10.60 -19.56
N ASP A 100 -3.67 11.40 -19.54
CA ASP A 100 -4.46 11.63 -18.31
C ASP A 100 -5.16 10.35 -17.85
N ILE A 101 -5.73 9.58 -18.77
CA ILE A 101 -6.38 8.30 -18.46
C ILE A 101 -5.36 7.31 -17.88
N GLU A 102 -4.17 7.23 -18.48
CA GLU A 102 -3.07 6.40 -17.97
C GLU A 102 -2.60 6.86 -16.58
N LEU A 103 -2.42 8.16 -16.38
CA LEU A 103 -2.03 8.72 -15.09
C LEU A 103 -3.05 8.40 -14.00
N VAL A 104 -4.33 8.67 -14.24
CA VAL A 104 -5.38 8.42 -13.24
C VAL A 104 -5.51 6.93 -12.95
N ARG A 105 -5.36 6.06 -13.95
CA ARG A 105 -5.32 4.61 -13.76
C ARG A 105 -4.18 4.19 -12.85
N ASP A 106 -2.96 4.64 -13.15
CA ASP A 106 -1.76 4.21 -12.45
C ASP A 106 -1.72 4.76 -11.02
N VAL A 107 -2.19 6.00 -10.80
CA VAL A 107 -2.39 6.58 -9.45
C VAL A 107 -3.45 5.81 -8.67
N SER A 108 -4.59 5.47 -9.30
CA SER A 108 -5.65 4.69 -8.66
C SER A 108 -5.15 3.32 -8.19
N ALA A 109 -4.39 2.63 -9.03
CA ALA A 109 -3.77 1.34 -8.70
C ALA A 109 -2.78 1.47 -7.53
N THR A 110 -1.95 2.52 -7.53
CA THR A 110 -0.98 2.80 -6.47
C THR A 110 -1.66 3.06 -5.13
N ILE A 111 -2.70 3.91 -5.10
CA ILE A 111 -3.50 4.18 -3.90
C ILE A 111 -4.12 2.89 -3.36
N PHE A 112 -4.68 2.07 -4.25
CA PHE A 112 -5.31 0.82 -3.85
C PHE A 112 -4.33 -0.15 -3.19
N VAL A 113 -3.17 -0.39 -3.82
CA VAL A 113 -2.14 -1.28 -3.27
C VAL A 113 -1.60 -0.77 -1.94
N ALA A 114 -1.23 0.51 -1.88
CA ALA A 114 -0.65 1.10 -0.68
C ALA A 114 -1.63 1.10 0.51
N GLY A 115 -2.92 1.32 0.24
CA GLY A 115 -3.95 1.44 1.28
C GLY A 115 -4.58 0.12 1.71
N ALA A 116 -4.84 -0.80 0.77
CA ALA A 116 -5.65 -1.99 1.09
C ALA A 116 -4.94 -2.96 2.03
N GLU A 117 -3.70 -3.34 1.72
CA GLU A 117 -2.96 -4.35 2.47
C GLU A 117 -2.49 -3.82 3.84
N THR A 118 -1.99 -2.57 3.88
CA THR A 118 -1.51 -1.95 5.12
C THR A 118 -2.64 -1.76 6.14
N ILE A 119 -3.84 -1.39 5.69
CA ILE A 119 -5.04 -1.32 6.53
C ILE A 119 -5.42 -2.72 7.02
N ALA A 120 -5.47 -3.72 6.13
CA ALA A 120 -5.81 -5.09 6.51
C ALA A 120 -4.85 -5.66 7.58
N SER A 121 -3.54 -5.46 7.42
CA SER A 121 -2.52 -5.87 8.39
C SER A 121 -2.67 -5.14 9.74
N THR A 122 -2.94 -3.83 9.70
CA THR A 122 -3.17 -3.03 10.92
C THR A 122 -4.44 -3.49 11.64
N MET A 123 -5.51 -3.79 10.90
CA MET A 123 -6.76 -4.30 11.48
C MET A 123 -6.55 -5.68 12.12
N GLY A 124 -5.82 -6.58 11.46
CA GLY A 124 -5.46 -7.88 12.04
C GLY A 124 -4.70 -7.74 13.36
N THR A 125 -3.72 -6.83 13.39
CA THR A 125 -2.98 -6.46 14.61
C THR A 125 -3.92 -5.94 15.69
N PHE A 126 -4.78 -4.98 15.34
CA PHE A 126 -5.72 -4.37 16.29
C PHE A 126 -6.63 -5.43 16.93
N PHE A 127 -7.24 -6.32 16.14
CA PHE A 127 -8.10 -7.36 16.69
C PHE A 127 -7.34 -8.32 17.59
N LEU A 128 -6.14 -8.74 17.19
CA LEU A 128 -5.29 -9.57 18.04
C LEU A 128 -4.94 -8.87 19.35
N ALA A 129 -4.60 -7.58 19.30
CA ALA A 129 -4.30 -6.79 20.49
C ALA A 129 -5.51 -6.70 21.43
N MET A 130 -6.72 -6.45 20.92
CA MET A 130 -7.93 -6.41 21.74
C MET A 130 -8.26 -7.75 22.40
N LEU A 131 -7.93 -8.88 21.74
CA LEU A 131 -8.07 -10.22 22.32
C LEU A 131 -7.04 -10.48 23.43
N CYS A 132 -5.83 -9.96 23.31
CA CYS A 132 -4.77 -10.13 24.31
C CYS A 132 -4.89 -9.16 25.50
N TYR A 133 -5.49 -7.98 25.30
CA TYR A 133 -5.60 -6.90 26.29
C TYR A 133 -7.07 -6.44 26.46
N PRO A 134 -7.97 -7.30 26.99
CA PRO A 134 -9.39 -7.00 27.10
C PRO A 134 -9.69 -5.74 27.93
N GLU A 135 -8.86 -5.41 28.92
CA GLU A 135 -8.98 -4.19 29.72
C GLU A 135 -8.78 -2.90 28.90
N VAL A 136 -8.01 -2.97 27.82
CA VAL A 136 -7.85 -1.85 26.88
C VAL A 136 -9.12 -1.70 26.05
N GLN A 137 -9.70 -2.80 25.60
CA GLN A 137 -10.96 -2.83 24.85
C GLN A 137 -12.13 -2.28 25.69
N GLU A 138 -12.24 -2.67 26.97
CA GLU A 138 -13.27 -2.17 27.88
C GLU A 138 -13.19 -0.65 28.07
N LYS A 139 -11.98 -0.11 28.25
CA LYS A 139 -11.77 1.35 28.34
C LYS A 139 -12.13 2.07 27.05
N ALA A 140 -11.85 1.47 25.90
CA ALA A 140 -12.24 2.04 24.60
C ALA A 140 -13.77 2.09 24.45
N PHE A 141 -14.45 1.03 24.88
CA PHE A 141 -15.91 0.99 24.90
C PHE A 141 -16.50 2.05 25.86
N ALA A 142 -15.94 2.19 27.06
CA ALA A 142 -16.36 3.23 28.01
C ALA A 142 -16.18 4.66 27.45
N GLU A 143 -15.12 4.91 26.67
CA GLU A 143 -14.96 6.18 25.97
C GLU A 143 -16.07 6.42 24.93
N LEU A 144 -16.40 5.40 24.13
CA LEU A 144 -17.49 5.48 23.14
C LEU A 144 -18.83 5.78 23.81
N GLU A 145 -19.19 5.04 24.85
CA GLU A 145 -20.44 5.25 25.59
C GLU A 145 -20.52 6.66 26.17
N ARG A 146 -19.42 7.16 26.75
CA ARG A 146 -19.36 8.52 27.32
C ARG A 146 -19.51 9.62 26.26
N VAL A 147 -18.96 9.43 25.07
CA VAL A 147 -18.90 10.47 24.03
C VAL A 147 -20.10 10.43 23.09
N LEU A 148 -20.57 9.24 22.73
CA LEU A 148 -21.62 9.04 21.74
C LEU A 148 -22.99 8.81 22.37
N GLY A 149 -23.04 8.29 23.61
CA GLY A 149 -24.25 7.79 24.23
C GLY A 149 -24.78 6.50 23.57
N PRO A 150 -25.93 6.00 24.02
CA PRO A 150 -26.51 4.78 23.47
C PRO A 150 -27.04 4.99 22.04
N ASN A 151 -26.98 3.92 21.23
CA ASN A 151 -27.62 3.80 19.92
C ASN A 151 -27.10 4.73 18.79
N ARG A 152 -25.87 5.24 18.89
CA ARG A 152 -25.25 6.01 17.81
C ARG A 152 -23.89 5.45 17.40
N LEU A 153 -23.69 5.27 16.08
CA LEU A 153 -22.37 4.96 15.53
C LEU A 153 -21.52 6.23 15.38
N PRO A 154 -20.19 6.12 15.55
CA PRO A 154 -19.29 7.26 15.41
C PRO A 154 -19.30 7.83 13.99
N THR A 155 -19.15 9.17 13.89
CA THR A 155 -18.91 9.89 12.63
C THR A 155 -17.54 10.55 12.65
N PHE A 156 -17.11 11.14 11.53
CA PHE A 156 -15.83 11.85 11.45
C PHE A 156 -15.74 13.05 12.42
N GLU A 157 -16.86 13.66 12.76
CA GLU A 157 -16.95 14.79 13.70
C GLU A 157 -16.59 14.38 15.14
N ASP A 158 -16.72 13.10 15.46
CA ASP A 158 -16.42 12.57 16.79
C ASP A 158 -14.94 12.28 17.01
N LYS A 159 -14.14 12.20 15.93
CA LYS A 159 -12.73 11.80 15.99
C LYS A 159 -11.92 12.60 17.00
N GLY A 160 -12.16 13.92 17.08
CA GLY A 160 -11.48 14.80 18.05
C GLY A 160 -11.88 14.58 19.51
N LYS A 161 -12.98 13.87 19.75
CA LYS A 161 -13.55 13.59 21.10
C LYS A 161 -13.21 12.18 21.59
N LEU A 162 -12.51 11.37 20.79
CA LEU A 162 -12.14 9.98 21.08
C LEU A 162 -10.61 9.83 21.23
N PRO A 163 -9.97 10.51 22.21
CA PRO A 163 -8.52 10.50 22.35
C PRO A 163 -7.96 9.11 22.70
N TYR A 164 -8.67 8.29 23.49
CA TYR A 164 -8.18 6.97 23.88
C TYR A 164 -8.22 5.98 22.72
N ILE A 165 -9.31 5.95 21.95
CA ILE A 165 -9.37 5.17 20.70
C ILE A 165 -8.32 5.64 19.70
N THR A 166 -8.13 6.96 19.58
CA THR A 166 -7.06 7.51 18.73
C THR A 166 -5.68 7.02 19.19
N ALA A 167 -5.45 6.94 20.50
CA ALA A 167 -4.22 6.40 21.06
C ALA A 167 -4.06 4.91 20.75
N ILE A 168 -5.12 4.09 20.86
CA ILE A 168 -5.08 2.66 20.50
C ILE A 168 -4.69 2.47 19.04
N MET A 169 -5.28 3.26 18.13
CA MET A 169 -4.94 3.19 16.70
C MET A 169 -3.50 3.60 16.42
N LYS A 170 -3.01 4.67 17.08
CA LYS A 170 -1.60 5.08 17.00
C LYS A 170 -0.67 4.00 17.55
N GLU A 171 -1.05 3.36 18.65
CA GLU A 171 -0.24 2.33 19.29
C GLU A 171 -0.20 1.05 18.45
N SER A 172 -1.30 0.71 17.78
CA SER A 172 -1.35 -0.42 16.84
C SER A 172 -0.36 -0.21 15.69
N LEU A 173 -0.28 1.02 15.16
CA LEU A 173 0.66 1.40 14.10
C LEU A 173 2.10 1.52 14.59
N ARG A 174 2.32 1.89 15.86
CA ARG A 174 3.65 2.01 16.48
C ARG A 174 4.24 0.64 16.81
N TRP A 175 3.45 -0.22 17.46
CA TRP A 175 3.90 -1.50 18.00
C TRP A 175 4.11 -2.56 16.91
N GLN A 176 3.18 -2.69 15.97
CA GLN A 176 3.25 -3.65 14.87
C GLN A 176 2.99 -2.92 13.55
N SER A 177 3.93 -2.05 13.18
CA SER A 177 3.85 -1.34 11.91
C SER A 177 3.75 -2.33 10.74
N PRO A 178 2.79 -2.18 9.79
CA PRO A 178 2.66 -3.04 8.63
C PRO A 178 3.94 -3.13 7.78
N ASN A 179 4.73 -2.06 7.78
CA ASN A 179 6.00 -1.97 7.07
C ASN A 179 7.16 -1.88 8.09
N PRO A 180 7.69 -3.02 8.58
CA PRO A 180 8.80 -3.05 9.54
C PRO A 180 10.09 -2.41 9.03
N ILE A 181 10.30 -2.52 7.72
CA ILE A 181 11.43 -1.98 7.00
C ILE A 181 10.87 -1.02 5.94
N ALA A 182 11.43 0.20 5.89
CA ALA A 182 11.03 1.20 4.91
C ALA A 182 11.43 0.77 3.49
N LEU A 183 10.76 1.33 2.49
CA LEU A 183 11.15 1.11 1.09
C LEU A 183 12.60 1.56 0.87
N PRO A 184 13.42 0.78 0.15
CA PRO A 184 14.78 1.19 -0.17
C PRO A 184 14.82 2.50 -0.95
N HIS A 185 15.63 3.44 -0.50
CA HIS A 185 15.95 4.68 -1.22
C HIS A 185 17.38 4.61 -1.74
N THR A 186 17.67 5.27 -2.85
CA THR A 186 19.03 5.39 -3.38
C THR A 186 19.49 6.83 -3.27
N SER A 187 20.65 7.08 -2.68
CA SER A 187 21.21 8.44 -2.59
C SER A 187 21.61 8.92 -3.99
N THR A 188 21.10 10.08 -4.39
CA THR A 188 21.37 10.70 -5.70
C THR A 188 22.67 11.50 -5.71
N GLU A 189 23.15 11.89 -4.53
CA GLU A 189 24.37 12.62 -4.26
C GLU A 189 25.08 12.10 -3.00
N GLU A 190 26.32 12.51 -2.80
CA GLU A 190 27.08 12.18 -1.59
C GLU A 190 26.54 12.97 -0.40
N ASP A 191 26.37 12.29 0.73
CA ASP A 191 25.79 12.87 1.96
C ASP A 191 26.57 12.42 3.21
N VAL A 192 26.31 13.07 4.34
CA VAL A 192 26.87 12.72 5.66
C VAL A 192 25.77 12.72 6.70
N TYR A 193 25.50 11.56 7.30
CA TYR A 193 24.52 11.41 8.37
C TYR A 193 25.22 11.02 9.68
N LYS A 194 25.05 11.82 10.74
CA LYS A 194 25.69 11.61 12.06
C LYS A 194 27.22 11.37 11.98
N GLY A 195 27.89 12.08 11.08
CA GLY A 195 29.34 11.94 10.85
C GLY A 195 29.74 10.72 10.00
N LEU A 196 28.78 9.90 9.56
CA LEU A 196 29.02 8.78 8.65
C LEU A 196 28.79 9.24 7.20
N ARG A 197 29.79 9.03 6.36
CA ARG A 197 29.69 9.30 4.92
C ARG A 197 28.76 8.29 4.24
N ILE A 198 27.81 8.80 3.47
CA ILE A 198 26.90 8.07 2.59
C ILE A 198 27.30 8.39 1.15
N PRO A 199 28.05 7.51 0.47
CA PRO A 199 28.43 7.73 -0.92
C PRO A 199 27.22 7.84 -1.85
N LYS A 200 27.34 8.65 -2.92
CA LYS A 200 26.38 8.67 -4.01
C LYS A 200 26.09 7.25 -4.52
N GLY A 201 24.82 6.93 -4.73
CA GLY A 201 24.36 5.62 -5.20
C GLY A 201 24.19 4.58 -4.08
N SER A 202 24.38 4.96 -2.81
CA SER A 202 24.15 4.06 -1.69
C SER A 202 22.65 3.76 -1.53
N MET A 203 22.32 2.49 -1.28
CA MET A 203 20.98 2.09 -0.87
C MET A 203 20.79 2.31 0.62
N VAL A 204 19.81 3.12 0.99
CA VAL A 204 19.45 3.44 2.38
C VAL A 204 18.11 2.83 2.69
N ILE A 205 18.05 2.07 3.80
CA ILE A 205 16.86 1.35 4.23
C ILE A 205 16.61 1.68 5.70
N GLY A 206 15.46 2.29 5.98
CA GLY A 206 15.06 2.62 7.34
C GLY A 206 14.49 1.41 8.09
N ASN A 207 14.93 1.19 9.32
CA ASN A 207 14.28 0.24 10.23
C ASN A 207 13.16 0.97 10.98
N VAL A 208 11.92 0.78 10.53
CA VAL A 208 10.74 1.46 11.10
C VAL A 208 10.47 0.94 12.49
N TRP A 209 10.51 -0.38 12.70
CA TRP A 209 10.26 -0.98 14.01
C TRP A 209 11.23 -0.51 15.08
N TYR A 210 12.52 -0.36 14.76
CA TYR A 210 13.48 0.21 15.71
C TYR A 210 13.09 1.65 16.08
N GLY A 211 12.73 2.46 15.09
CA GLY A 211 12.30 3.84 15.32
C GLY A 211 11.00 3.96 16.11
N THR A 212 10.07 3.01 15.97
CA THR A 212 8.78 3.05 16.66
C THR A 212 8.79 2.35 18.02
N SER A 213 9.63 1.34 18.23
CA SER A 213 9.77 0.61 19.51
C SER A 213 10.72 1.27 20.51
N ALA A 214 11.64 2.12 20.05
CA ALA A 214 12.57 2.86 20.90
C ALA A 214 12.01 4.18 21.47
N ALA A 215 10.71 4.44 21.30
CA ALA A 215 9.98 5.58 21.84
C ALA A 215 9.05 5.17 23.00
#